data_AF-A0AAV7XGA8-F1
#
_entry.id   AF-A0AAV7XGA8-F1
#
_cell.length_a   1.000
_cell.length_b   1.000
_cell.length_c   1.000
_cell.angle_alpha   90.00
_cell.angle_beta   90.00
_cell.angle_gamma   90.00
#
_symmetry.space_group_name_H-M   'P 1'
#
loop_
_entity.id
_entity.type
_entity.pdbx_description
1 polymer ?
#
loop_
_entity_poly.entity_id
_entity_poly.type
_entity_poly.pdbx_seq_one_letter_code
_entity_poly.pdbx_strand_id
1 'polypeptide(L)'
;MVLERQSAHCFELATLLASLLLGAGYDAYVVSGVATREVCANDQLRVVCPDFIPKVEVVEEARPRTPPKYQVREPPYLHSRFMEQMEERERRREEDRRRLQQEEEDRRIAELEKPPPDELAGFRLHAWVLIRPGDGREDVAEAFFVEPSTGFRHGVDSPGYHRVESVWNHVNYWVNVQEDAMRGGSCEGTDFDLADVSKWEHLLAGEPAEWRRGVDSEVRLGLEEGGHDAEALAEKHLDMPASWVPQLDVQHAVYERRYPGCSKTILYKKAKVEKFSPYLNKDGLTRRVTAYADYGHADPLAIAEHYENRADFLYEVRKDVPRGAATDHFRRGRDDACREHQYLVAENSLESPRKLWFFDVARDDGLQHLEVTADHLTEAFRHRNDRLYYRRVHFMEGAGSRADGPDTDPGTPNHGEV
;
A
#
# COMPACT_ATOMS: atom_id res chain seq x y z
N MET A 1 -27.51 8.20 -11.33
CA MET A 1 -28.06 7.68 -10.06
C MET A 1 -27.00 7.22 -9.05
N VAL A 2 -26.19 6.18 -9.30
CA VAL A 2 -25.14 5.73 -8.34
C VAL A 2 -24.10 6.82 -8.07
N LEU A 3 -23.56 7.43 -9.13
CA LEU A 3 -22.59 8.52 -9.03
C LEU A 3 -23.14 9.76 -8.31
N GLU A 4 -24.43 10.04 -8.47
CA GLU A 4 -25.10 11.18 -7.82
C GLU A 4 -25.37 10.92 -6.34
N ARG A 5 -25.81 9.71 -5.99
CA ARG A 5 -26.10 9.31 -4.60
C ARG A 5 -24.83 9.03 -3.80
N GLN A 6 -23.74 8.70 -4.48
CA GLN A 6 -22.48 8.25 -3.89
C GLN A 6 -22.66 7.07 -2.90
N SER A 7 -23.65 6.24 -3.16
CA SER A 7 -23.99 5.04 -2.41
C SER A 7 -24.55 3.99 -3.37
N ALA A 8 -24.20 2.72 -3.12
CA ALA A 8 -24.61 1.60 -3.95
C ALA A 8 -24.44 0.28 -3.21
N HIS A 9 -25.21 -0.73 -3.60
CA HIS A 9 -24.95 -2.12 -3.20
C HIS A 9 -23.89 -2.78 -4.10
N CYS A 10 -23.46 -4.01 -3.76
CA CYS A 10 -22.38 -4.70 -4.48
C CYS A 10 -22.64 -4.84 -5.98
N PHE A 11 -23.84 -5.24 -6.41
CA PHE A 11 -24.18 -5.33 -7.84
C PHE A 11 -24.14 -3.98 -8.58
N GLU A 12 -24.59 -2.89 -7.96
CA GLU A 12 -24.50 -1.54 -8.53
C GLU A 12 -23.04 -1.10 -8.69
N LEU A 13 -22.21 -1.34 -7.67
CA LEU A 13 -20.77 -1.04 -7.72
C LEU A 13 -20.06 -1.88 -8.78
N ALA A 14 -20.32 -3.18 -8.83
CA ALA A 14 -19.75 -4.10 -9.81
C ALA A 14 -20.14 -3.72 -11.24
N THR A 15 -21.42 -3.38 -11.46
CA THR A 15 -21.93 -2.93 -12.77
C THR A 15 -21.27 -1.63 -13.20
N LEU A 16 -21.13 -0.65 -12.29
CA LEU A 16 -20.46 0.62 -12.58
C LEU A 16 -18.98 0.41 -12.92
N LEU A 17 -18.27 -0.42 -12.15
CA LEU A 17 -16.87 -0.73 -12.38
C LEU A 17 -16.66 -1.48 -13.70
N ALA A 18 -17.45 -2.52 -13.97
CA ALA A 18 -17.38 -3.27 -15.22
C ALA A 18 -17.66 -2.36 -16.42
N SER A 19 -18.64 -1.46 -16.33
CA SER A 19 -18.93 -0.49 -17.39
C SER A 19 -17.74 0.44 -17.70
N LEU A 20 -17.04 0.91 -16.65
CA LEU A 20 -15.83 1.73 -16.81
C LEU A 20 -14.67 0.94 -17.43
N LEU A 21 -14.47 -0.31 -17.00
CA LEU A 21 -13.42 -1.18 -17.51
C LEU A 21 -13.65 -1.57 -18.97
N LEU A 22 -14.88 -1.92 -19.33
CA LEU A 22 -15.29 -2.17 -20.72
C LEU A 22 -15.04 -0.93 -21.59
N GLY A 23 -15.39 0.27 -21.10
CA GLY A 23 -15.09 1.52 -21.79
C GLY A 23 -13.59 1.82 -21.95
N ALA A 24 -12.75 1.26 -21.09
CA ALA A 24 -11.29 1.32 -21.18
C ALA A 24 -10.68 0.18 -22.02
N GLY A 25 -11.52 -0.68 -22.61
CA GLY A 25 -11.11 -1.80 -23.47
C GLY A 25 -10.58 -3.02 -22.71
N TYR A 26 -11.02 -3.24 -21.47
CA TYR A 26 -10.77 -4.51 -20.76
C TYR A 26 -11.92 -5.49 -21.02
N ASP A 27 -11.61 -6.79 -21.14
CA ASP A 27 -12.62 -7.85 -21.17
C ASP A 27 -13.13 -8.13 -19.75
N ALA A 28 -14.13 -7.33 -19.34
CA ALA A 28 -14.62 -7.28 -17.97
C ALA A 28 -16.09 -7.72 -17.87
N TYR A 29 -16.39 -8.44 -16.79
CA TYR A 29 -17.70 -9.04 -16.51
C TYR A 29 -18.11 -8.73 -15.08
N VAL A 30 -19.39 -8.48 -14.88
CA VAL A 30 -19.99 -8.54 -13.55
C VAL A 30 -20.20 -10.00 -13.20
N VAL A 31 -19.80 -10.37 -11.99
CA VAL A 31 -19.96 -11.72 -11.45
C VAL A 31 -21.08 -11.69 -10.42
N SER A 32 -22.01 -12.64 -10.51
CA SER A 32 -22.93 -12.99 -9.43
C SER A 32 -22.49 -14.33 -8.85
N GLY A 33 -22.27 -14.35 -7.55
CA GLY A 33 -21.83 -15.56 -6.89
C GLY A 33 -21.92 -15.43 -5.38
N VAL A 34 -21.19 -16.29 -4.69
CA VAL A 34 -21.18 -16.31 -3.23
C VAL A 34 -19.80 -16.01 -2.68
N ALA A 35 -19.78 -15.18 -1.65
CA ALA A 35 -18.55 -14.78 -0.97
C ALA A 35 -18.65 -14.97 0.54
N THR A 36 -17.50 -14.84 1.21
CA THR A 36 -17.39 -14.82 2.67
C THR A 36 -18.12 -13.61 3.27
N ARG A 37 -18.47 -13.70 4.56
CA ARG A 37 -19.07 -12.58 5.30
C ARG A 37 -18.21 -11.33 5.24
N GLU A 38 -16.90 -11.48 5.36
CA GLU A 38 -15.92 -10.38 5.38
C GLU A 38 -15.94 -9.62 4.06
N VAL A 39 -15.98 -10.32 2.92
CA VAL A 39 -16.09 -9.70 1.59
C VAL A 39 -17.43 -8.99 1.43
N CYS A 40 -18.54 -9.65 1.74
CA CYS A 40 -19.89 -9.05 1.62
C CYS A 40 -20.08 -7.81 2.50
N ALA A 41 -19.49 -7.80 3.69
CA ALA A 41 -19.57 -6.70 4.64
C ALA A 41 -18.48 -5.63 4.42
N ASN A 42 -17.55 -5.84 3.49
CA ASN A 42 -16.34 -5.03 3.32
C ASN A 42 -15.56 -4.85 4.65
N ASP A 43 -15.48 -5.93 5.44
CA ASP A 43 -14.71 -5.96 6.68
C ASP A 43 -13.24 -6.28 6.37
N GLN A 44 -12.38 -5.29 6.60
CA GLN A 44 -10.94 -5.38 6.31
C GLN A 44 -10.09 -5.60 7.59
N LEU A 45 -10.71 -5.83 8.74
CA LEU A 45 -10.00 -5.94 10.03
C LEU A 45 -8.97 -7.08 10.10
N ARG A 46 -9.09 -8.10 9.24
CA ARG A 46 -8.14 -9.22 9.14
C ARG A 46 -7.18 -9.09 7.96
N VAL A 47 -7.35 -8.08 7.12
CA VAL A 47 -6.52 -7.82 5.95
C VAL A 47 -5.31 -7.00 6.37
N VAL A 48 -4.12 -7.42 5.94
CA VAL A 48 -2.88 -6.63 6.15
C VAL A 48 -2.98 -5.36 5.33
N CYS A 49 -2.68 -4.22 5.96
CA CYS A 49 -2.75 -2.93 5.29
C CYS A 49 -1.72 -2.86 4.13
N PRO A 50 -2.15 -2.61 2.88
CA PRO A 50 -1.25 -2.53 1.72
C PRO A 50 -0.20 -1.40 1.83
N ASP A 51 -0.51 -0.34 2.58
CA ASP A 51 0.41 0.79 2.80
C ASP A 51 1.51 0.45 3.83
N PHE A 52 1.33 -0.62 4.63
CA PHE A 52 2.30 -1.15 5.58
C PHE A 52 2.98 -2.43 5.07
N ILE A 53 3.29 -2.51 3.78
CA ILE A 53 4.27 -3.51 3.34
C ILE A 53 5.61 -3.03 3.93
N PRO A 54 6.22 -3.74 4.90
CA PRO A 54 7.57 -3.41 5.32
C PRO A 54 8.40 -3.45 4.05
N LYS A 55 8.96 -2.30 3.64
CA LYS A 55 9.97 -2.29 2.60
C LYS A 55 11.02 -3.26 3.09
N VAL A 56 11.14 -4.41 2.42
CA VAL A 56 12.22 -5.35 2.68
C VAL A 56 13.47 -4.49 2.59
N GLU A 57 14.12 -4.27 3.74
CA GLU A 57 15.41 -3.61 3.75
C GLU A 57 16.28 -4.52 2.90
N VAL A 58 16.51 -4.10 1.65
CA VAL A 58 17.54 -4.70 0.82
C VAL A 58 18.81 -4.34 1.55
N VAL A 59 19.23 -5.23 2.45
CA VAL A 59 20.58 -5.25 2.95
C VAL A 59 21.41 -5.36 1.68
N GLU A 60 21.98 -4.25 1.23
CA GLU A 60 23.00 -4.31 0.19
C GLU A 60 24.05 -5.26 0.75
N GLU A 61 24.07 -6.48 0.22
CA GLU A 61 25.13 -7.43 0.50
C GLU A 61 26.42 -6.70 0.18
N ALA A 62 27.14 -6.33 1.24
CA ALA A 62 28.40 -5.64 1.12
C ALA A 62 29.28 -6.55 0.26
N ARG A 63 29.54 -6.12 -0.99
CA ARG A 63 30.40 -6.87 -1.90
C ARG A 63 31.68 -7.20 -1.14
N PRO A 64 32.09 -8.48 -1.07
CA PRO A 64 33.28 -8.84 -0.33
C PRO A 64 34.45 -8.04 -0.88
N ARG A 65 34.98 -7.12 -0.08
CA ARG A 65 36.18 -6.37 -0.42
C ARG A 65 37.30 -7.38 -0.58
N THR A 66 37.84 -7.51 -1.79
CA THR A 66 39.03 -8.33 -2.03
C THR A 66 40.13 -7.90 -1.07
N PRO A 67 40.65 -8.79 -0.21
CA PRO A 67 41.65 -8.40 0.78
C PRO A 67 42.91 -7.89 0.06
N PRO A 68 43.59 -6.86 0.59
CA PRO A 68 44.81 -6.33 -0.01
C PRO A 68 45.91 -7.41 -0.05
N LYS A 69 46.74 -7.37 -1.11
CA LYS A 69 47.80 -8.36 -1.42
C LYS A 69 48.81 -8.61 -0.29
N TYR A 70 48.93 -7.70 0.67
CA TYR A 70 49.78 -7.84 1.84
C TYR A 70 48.93 -7.62 3.09
N GLN A 71 48.52 -8.71 3.74
CA GLN A 71 47.95 -8.71 5.08
C GLN A 71 49.02 -9.17 6.06
N VAL A 72 49.26 -8.37 7.09
CA VAL A 72 50.01 -8.81 8.27
C VAL A 72 49.20 -9.96 8.88
N ARG A 73 49.82 -11.14 9.02
CA ARG A 73 49.16 -12.28 9.67
C ARG A 73 48.81 -11.89 11.09
N GLU A 74 47.54 -11.96 11.44
CA GLU A 74 47.12 -11.76 12.81
C GLU A 74 47.81 -12.80 13.71
N PRO A 75 48.18 -12.42 14.94
CA PRO A 75 48.74 -13.35 15.91
C PRO A 75 47.80 -14.56 16.07
N PRO A 76 48.33 -15.80 16.14
CA PRO A 76 47.49 -16.98 16.28
C PRO A 76 46.59 -16.86 17.51
N TYR A 77 45.28 -16.90 17.31
CA TYR A 77 44.31 -16.79 18.39
C TYR A 77 44.32 -18.12 19.18
N LEU A 78 44.87 -18.12 20.39
CA LEU A 78 45.06 -19.30 21.24
C LEU A 78 43.83 -19.56 22.11
N HIS A 79 42.78 -20.06 21.47
CA HIS A 79 41.53 -20.49 22.09
C HIS A 79 41.34 -21.98 21.85
N SER A 80 40.72 -22.67 22.82
CA SER A 80 40.45 -24.10 22.72
C SER A 80 39.31 -24.33 21.72
N ARG A 81 39.60 -25.03 20.62
CA ARG A 81 38.59 -25.44 19.61
C ARG A 81 37.39 -26.17 20.21
N PHE A 82 37.56 -26.79 21.38
CA PHE A 82 36.48 -27.44 22.11
C PHE A 82 35.52 -26.42 22.74
N MET A 83 36.02 -25.28 23.24
CA MET A 83 35.18 -24.23 23.81
C MET A 83 34.37 -23.52 22.71
N GLU A 84 34.99 -23.27 21.54
CA GLU A 84 34.26 -22.76 20.37
C GLU A 84 33.13 -23.69 19.93
N GLN A 85 33.38 -25.00 19.86
CA GLN A 85 32.36 -25.99 19.52
C GLN A 85 31.24 -26.08 20.55
N MET A 86 31.55 -25.89 21.84
CA MET A 86 30.55 -25.84 22.91
C MET A 86 29.72 -24.57 22.85
N GLU A 87 30.34 -23.40 22.66
CA GLU A 87 29.65 -22.11 22.47
C GLU A 87 28.77 -22.12 21.23
N GLU A 88 29.24 -22.68 20.11
CA GLU A 88 28.44 -22.81 18.89
C GLU A 88 27.23 -23.73 19.11
N ARG A 89 27.41 -24.83 19.86
CA ARG A 89 26.32 -25.74 20.20
C ARG A 89 25.29 -25.10 21.11
N GLU A 90 25.72 -24.31 22.10
CA GLU A 90 24.82 -23.54 22.98
C GLU A 90 24.07 -22.45 22.19
N ARG A 91 24.76 -21.73 21.30
CA ARG A 91 24.13 -20.74 20.41
C ARG A 91 23.07 -21.37 19.52
N ARG A 92 23.37 -22.52 18.88
CA ARG A 92 22.40 -23.27 18.08
C ARG A 92 21.20 -23.71 18.90
N ARG A 93 21.41 -24.24 20.12
CA ARG A 93 20.32 -24.62 21.02
C ARG A 93 19.43 -23.44 21.41
N GLU A 94 20.03 -22.28 21.66
CA GLU A 94 19.29 -21.07 21.99
C GLU A 94 18.52 -20.53 20.78
N GLU A 95 19.13 -20.53 19.59
CA GLU A 95 18.47 -20.17 18.33
C GLU A 95 17.31 -21.12 18.01
N ASP A 96 17.51 -22.44 18.15
CA ASP A 96 16.47 -23.46 17.95
C ASP A 96 15.31 -23.28 18.94
N ARG A 97 15.63 -23.02 20.22
CA ARG A 97 14.60 -22.74 21.24
C ARG A 97 13.82 -21.49 20.93
N ARG A 98 14.49 -20.41 20.50
CA ARG A 98 13.83 -19.15 20.12
C ARG A 98 12.93 -19.34 18.90
N ARG A 99 13.39 -20.12 17.92
CA ARG A 99 12.61 -20.46 16.73
C ARG A 99 11.36 -21.26 17.10
N LEU A 100 11.48 -22.30 17.93
CA LEU A 100 10.33 -23.08 18.40
C LEU A 100 9.31 -22.22 19.15
N GLN A 101 9.77 -21.34 20.04
CA GLN A 101 8.89 -20.40 20.74
C GLN A 101 8.16 -19.45 19.78
N GLN A 102 8.86 -18.98 18.75
CA GLN A 102 8.26 -18.12 17.74
C GLN A 102 7.24 -18.86 16.88
N GLU A 103 7.55 -20.11 16.47
CA GLU A 103 6.61 -20.96 15.73
C GLU A 103 5.34 -21.29 16.56
N GLU A 104 5.48 -21.52 17.87
CA GLU A 104 4.34 -21.72 18.77
C GLU A 104 3.47 -20.47 18.91
N GLU A 105 4.10 -19.29 19.06
CA GLU A 105 3.37 -18.02 19.16
C GLU A 105 2.71 -17.65 17.82
N ASP A 106 3.39 -17.82 16.70
CA ASP A 106 2.84 -17.61 15.36
C ASP A 106 1.64 -18.53 15.11
N ARG A 107 1.72 -19.78 15.57
CA ARG A 107 0.59 -20.72 15.48
C ARG A 107 -0.59 -20.27 16.34
N ARG A 108 -0.33 -19.78 17.55
CA ARG A 108 -1.35 -19.24 18.45
C ARG A 108 -2.02 -17.99 17.87
N ILE A 109 -1.22 -17.09 17.29
CA ILE A 109 -1.70 -15.88 16.61
C ILE A 109 -2.56 -16.28 15.41
N ALA A 110 -2.09 -17.21 14.57
CA ALA A 110 -2.83 -17.68 13.40
C ALA A 110 -4.17 -18.33 13.79
N GLU A 111 -4.24 -19.01 14.93
CA GLU A 111 -5.50 -19.56 15.44
C GLU A 111 -6.46 -18.47 15.92
N LEU A 112 -5.98 -17.46 16.64
CA LEU A 112 -6.78 -16.31 17.09
C LEU A 112 -7.26 -15.42 15.92
N GLU A 113 -6.50 -15.37 14.82
CA GLU A 113 -6.83 -14.60 13.63
C GLU A 113 -7.90 -15.26 12.76
N LYS A 114 -8.21 -16.55 12.98
CA LYS A 114 -9.25 -17.23 12.22
C LYS A 114 -10.58 -16.48 12.35
N PRO A 115 -11.33 -16.35 11.26
CA PRO A 115 -12.66 -15.77 11.33
C PRO A 115 -13.54 -16.62 12.27
N PRO A 116 -14.45 -15.98 13.02
CA PRO A 116 -15.40 -16.74 13.84
C PRO A 116 -16.28 -17.60 12.92
N PRO A 117 -16.83 -18.71 13.43
CA PRO A 117 -17.69 -19.59 12.64
C PRO A 117 -18.86 -18.79 12.04
N ASP A 118 -19.18 -19.12 10.80
CA ASP A 118 -20.17 -18.40 10.01
C ASP A 118 -21.28 -19.35 9.57
N GLU A 119 -22.46 -19.18 10.15
CA GLU A 119 -23.64 -20.02 9.89
C GLU A 119 -24.17 -19.88 8.46
N LEU A 120 -23.91 -18.75 7.81
CA LEU A 120 -24.34 -18.47 6.43
C LEU A 120 -23.19 -18.60 5.43
N ALA A 121 -22.10 -19.27 5.81
CA ALA A 121 -21.02 -19.60 4.89
C ALA A 121 -21.59 -20.37 3.69
N GLY A 122 -21.30 -19.89 2.48
CA GLY A 122 -21.83 -20.50 1.25
C GLY A 122 -23.23 -20.00 0.82
N PHE A 123 -23.87 -19.09 1.55
CA PHE A 123 -25.21 -18.60 1.19
C PHE A 123 -25.29 -17.10 0.87
N ARG A 124 -24.26 -16.32 1.19
CA ARG A 124 -24.27 -14.87 0.94
C ARG A 124 -24.00 -14.55 -0.52
N LEU A 125 -25.04 -14.09 -1.20
CA LEU A 125 -24.94 -13.55 -2.55
C LEU A 125 -24.11 -12.25 -2.53
N HIS A 126 -23.15 -12.16 -3.43
CA HIS A 126 -22.29 -11.00 -3.62
C HIS A 126 -22.00 -10.79 -5.10
N ALA A 127 -21.58 -9.58 -5.46
CA ALA A 127 -21.17 -9.27 -6.81
C ALA A 127 -19.83 -8.57 -6.83
N TRP A 128 -18.99 -9.02 -7.75
CA TRP A 128 -17.64 -8.49 -8.00
C TRP A 128 -17.38 -8.45 -9.51
N VAL A 129 -16.18 -8.06 -9.91
CA VAL A 129 -15.80 -8.00 -11.33
C VAL A 129 -14.79 -9.08 -11.66
N LEU A 130 -14.99 -9.79 -12.76
CA LEU A 130 -14.02 -10.68 -13.39
C LEU A 130 -13.39 -9.94 -14.56
N ILE A 131 -12.07 -9.98 -14.66
CA ILE A 131 -11.31 -9.50 -15.82
C ILE A 131 -10.62 -10.71 -16.44
N ARG A 132 -10.83 -10.93 -17.74
CA ARG A 132 -10.23 -12.00 -18.52
C ARG A 132 -9.11 -11.47 -19.41
N PRO A 133 -8.15 -12.33 -19.83
CA PRO A 133 -7.26 -12.01 -20.94
C PRO A 133 -8.10 -11.66 -22.18
N GLY A 134 -7.84 -10.50 -22.76
CA GLY A 134 -8.58 -10.00 -23.91
C GLY A 134 -7.69 -9.79 -25.13
N ASP A 135 -8.30 -9.77 -26.30
CA ASP A 135 -7.58 -9.55 -27.57
C ASP A 135 -6.92 -8.16 -27.59
N GLY A 136 -5.61 -8.12 -27.84
CA GLY A 136 -4.86 -6.86 -27.97
C GLY A 136 -4.43 -6.21 -26.64
N ARG A 137 -4.58 -6.90 -25.51
CA ARG A 137 -4.20 -6.44 -24.16
C ARG A 137 -3.23 -7.42 -23.49
N GLU A 138 -1.92 -7.22 -23.69
CA GLU A 138 -0.87 -8.06 -23.08
C GLU A 138 -0.66 -7.82 -21.57
N ASP A 139 -1.28 -6.77 -21.02
CA ASP A 139 -1.24 -6.43 -19.58
C ASP A 139 -2.08 -7.37 -18.70
N VAL A 140 -2.96 -8.18 -19.30
CA VAL A 140 -3.77 -9.19 -18.60
C VAL A 140 -3.41 -10.60 -19.10
N ALA A 141 -2.49 -11.26 -18.40
CA ALA A 141 -2.04 -12.61 -18.75
C ALA A 141 -3.00 -13.72 -18.26
N GLU A 142 -3.68 -13.50 -17.14
CA GLU A 142 -4.56 -14.48 -16.49
C GLU A 142 -5.84 -13.81 -16.01
N ALA A 143 -6.89 -14.60 -15.85
CA ALA A 143 -8.14 -14.12 -15.28
C ALA A 143 -7.98 -13.79 -13.80
N PHE A 144 -8.58 -12.69 -13.36
CA PHE A 144 -8.56 -12.28 -11.95
C PHE A 144 -9.83 -11.54 -11.55
N PHE A 145 -10.07 -11.49 -10.25
CA PHE A 145 -11.21 -10.77 -9.67
C PHE A 145 -10.80 -9.38 -9.17
N VAL A 146 -11.73 -8.44 -9.23
CA VAL A 146 -11.63 -7.12 -8.62
C VAL A 146 -12.84 -6.91 -7.71
N GLU A 147 -12.56 -6.62 -6.44
CA GLU A 147 -13.61 -6.27 -5.47
C GLU A 147 -13.99 -4.79 -5.65
N PRO A 148 -15.23 -4.46 -6.08
CA PRO A 148 -15.59 -3.08 -6.42
C PRO A 148 -15.53 -2.11 -5.25
N SER A 149 -15.80 -2.60 -4.03
CA SER A 149 -15.84 -1.77 -2.82
C SER A 149 -14.46 -1.35 -2.31
N THR A 150 -13.42 -2.14 -2.63
CA THR A 150 -12.04 -1.93 -2.16
C THR A 150 -11.09 -1.52 -3.29
N GLY A 151 -11.36 -1.96 -4.51
CA GLY A 151 -10.47 -1.87 -5.67
C GLY A 151 -9.32 -2.89 -5.64
N PHE A 152 -9.37 -3.89 -4.76
CA PHE A 152 -8.31 -4.91 -4.66
C PHE A 152 -8.44 -5.97 -5.74
N ARG A 153 -7.28 -6.36 -6.29
CA ARG A 153 -7.14 -7.52 -7.17
C ARG A 153 -7.01 -8.78 -6.33
N HIS A 154 -7.77 -9.80 -6.72
CA HIS A 154 -7.75 -11.13 -6.12
C HIS A 154 -7.55 -12.17 -7.22
N GLY A 155 -6.79 -13.23 -6.91
CA GLY A 155 -6.76 -14.42 -7.76
C GLY A 155 -8.13 -15.10 -7.79
N VAL A 156 -8.40 -15.87 -8.84
CA VAL A 156 -9.64 -16.66 -8.94
C VAL A 156 -9.73 -17.75 -7.87
N ASP A 157 -8.59 -18.18 -7.34
CA ASP A 157 -8.42 -19.13 -6.23
C ASP A 157 -8.58 -18.50 -4.84
N SER A 158 -8.84 -17.19 -4.77
CA SER A 158 -8.93 -16.47 -3.49
C SER A 158 -10.03 -17.07 -2.59
N PRO A 159 -9.71 -17.41 -1.33
CA PRO A 159 -10.65 -18.08 -0.42
C PRO A 159 -11.85 -17.20 -0.02
N GLY A 160 -11.80 -15.90 -0.33
CA GLY A 160 -12.91 -14.98 -0.09
C GLY A 160 -14.12 -15.21 -0.99
N TYR A 161 -13.96 -15.89 -2.11
CA TYR A 161 -14.98 -16.13 -3.13
C TYR A 161 -15.26 -17.62 -3.26
N HIS A 162 -16.45 -18.05 -2.86
CA HIS A 162 -16.79 -19.46 -2.74
C HIS A 162 -17.21 -20.09 -4.07
N ARG A 163 -18.06 -19.40 -4.85
CA ARG A 163 -18.51 -19.90 -6.16
C ARG A 163 -19.01 -18.78 -7.05
N VAL A 164 -18.98 -19.02 -8.37
CA VAL A 164 -19.59 -18.18 -9.39
C VAL A 164 -20.85 -18.85 -9.93
N GLU A 165 -21.98 -18.17 -9.88
CA GLU A 165 -23.26 -18.65 -10.40
C GLU A 165 -23.48 -18.16 -11.84
N SER A 166 -23.18 -16.90 -12.09
CA SER A 166 -23.28 -16.32 -13.43
C SER A 166 -22.35 -15.12 -13.62
N VAL A 167 -22.07 -14.82 -14.88
CA VAL A 167 -21.31 -13.63 -15.28
C VAL A 167 -22.02 -12.93 -16.43
N TRP A 168 -21.93 -11.61 -16.52
CA TRP A 168 -22.50 -10.86 -17.64
C TRP A 168 -21.73 -9.60 -17.95
N ASN A 169 -21.88 -9.13 -19.18
CA ASN A 169 -21.36 -7.85 -19.63
C ASN A 169 -22.36 -7.21 -20.62
N HIS A 170 -21.88 -6.27 -21.43
CA HIS A 170 -22.68 -5.58 -22.43
C HIS A 170 -23.06 -6.45 -23.65
N VAL A 171 -22.52 -7.67 -23.76
CA VAL A 171 -22.68 -8.58 -24.90
C VAL A 171 -23.64 -9.73 -24.58
N ASN A 172 -23.52 -10.36 -23.41
CA ASN A 172 -24.38 -11.48 -23.04
C ASN A 172 -24.44 -11.69 -21.52
N TYR A 173 -25.21 -12.69 -21.12
CA TYR A 173 -25.32 -13.24 -19.77
C TYR A 173 -25.00 -14.74 -19.84
N TRP A 174 -24.02 -15.19 -19.07
CA TRP A 174 -23.57 -16.57 -19.01
C TRP A 174 -23.86 -17.18 -17.64
N VAL A 175 -24.46 -18.36 -17.64
CA VAL A 175 -24.74 -19.18 -16.47
C VAL A 175 -23.63 -20.24 -16.36
N ASN A 176 -23.06 -20.36 -15.18
CA ASN A 176 -22.08 -21.41 -14.91
C ASN A 176 -22.79 -22.75 -14.78
N VAL A 177 -22.34 -23.78 -15.50
CA VAL A 177 -22.87 -25.16 -15.39
C VAL A 177 -21.83 -26.16 -14.89
N GLN A 178 -20.67 -25.68 -14.45
CA GLN A 178 -19.58 -26.50 -13.92
C GLN A 178 -19.91 -27.01 -12.50
N GLU A 179 -20.51 -28.19 -12.38
CA GLU A 179 -20.91 -28.77 -11.08
C GLU A 179 -19.75 -28.89 -10.07
N ASP A 180 -18.56 -29.26 -10.53
CA ASP A 180 -17.40 -29.45 -9.66
C ASP A 180 -16.96 -28.12 -9.01
N ALA A 181 -16.99 -27.03 -9.78
CA ALA A 181 -16.69 -25.68 -9.30
C ALA A 181 -17.75 -25.17 -8.31
N MET A 182 -19.00 -25.62 -8.41
CA MET A 182 -20.07 -25.24 -7.47
C MET A 182 -20.01 -25.97 -6.12
N ARG A 183 -19.35 -27.14 -6.08
CA ARG A 183 -19.17 -27.93 -4.85
C ARG A 183 -17.93 -27.53 -4.06
N GLY A 184 -17.00 -26.82 -4.69
CA GLY A 184 -15.80 -26.28 -4.07
C GLY A 184 -16.11 -25.26 -2.97
N GLY A 185 -15.19 -25.14 -2.00
CA GLY A 185 -15.22 -24.07 -1.00
C GLY A 185 -14.63 -22.74 -1.52
N SER A 186 -14.10 -22.74 -2.73
CA SER A 186 -13.50 -21.61 -3.43
C SER A 186 -13.81 -21.72 -4.93
N CYS A 187 -13.54 -20.65 -5.69
CA CYS A 187 -13.66 -20.69 -7.16
C CYS A 187 -12.47 -21.38 -7.87
N GLU A 188 -11.60 -22.07 -7.12
CA GLU A 188 -10.47 -22.80 -7.67
C GLU A 188 -10.94 -23.90 -8.65
N GLY A 189 -10.30 -23.98 -9.82
CA GLY A 189 -10.67 -24.94 -10.86
C GLY A 189 -11.86 -24.53 -11.74
N THR A 190 -12.48 -23.37 -11.50
CA THR A 190 -13.47 -22.80 -12.43
C THR A 190 -12.75 -22.36 -13.70
N ASP A 191 -13.15 -22.92 -14.83
CA ASP A 191 -12.68 -22.44 -16.14
C ASP A 191 -13.51 -21.22 -16.54
N PHE A 192 -12.82 -20.15 -16.95
CA PHE A 192 -13.42 -18.91 -17.41
C PHE A 192 -13.36 -18.76 -18.94
N ASP A 193 -13.20 -19.84 -19.69
CA ASP A 193 -13.47 -19.85 -21.12
C ASP A 193 -14.98 -19.83 -21.40
N LEU A 194 -15.54 -18.64 -21.58
CA LEU A 194 -16.96 -18.42 -21.86
C LEU A 194 -17.41 -18.90 -23.25
N ALA A 195 -16.48 -19.32 -24.11
CA ALA A 195 -16.80 -19.93 -25.40
C ALA A 195 -17.17 -21.42 -25.26
N ASP A 196 -16.77 -22.07 -24.16
CA ASP A 196 -17.07 -23.48 -23.90
C ASP A 196 -18.51 -23.64 -23.37
N VAL A 197 -19.43 -23.95 -24.27
CA VAL A 197 -20.86 -24.15 -23.96
C VAL A 197 -21.11 -25.32 -23.00
N SER A 198 -20.15 -26.25 -22.86
CA SER A 198 -20.27 -27.33 -21.86
C SER A 198 -20.05 -26.84 -20.43
N LYS A 199 -19.45 -25.65 -20.27
CA LYS A 199 -19.12 -25.03 -18.97
C LYS A 199 -19.92 -23.76 -18.71
N TRP A 200 -20.29 -23.04 -19.76
CA TRP A 200 -21.02 -21.78 -19.68
C TRP A 200 -22.18 -21.75 -20.68
N GLU A 201 -23.41 -21.73 -20.17
CA GLU A 201 -24.60 -21.56 -21.00
C GLU A 201 -24.93 -20.07 -21.15
N HIS A 202 -25.05 -19.57 -22.37
CA HIS A 202 -25.41 -18.17 -22.61
C HIS A 202 -26.93 -18.01 -22.76
N LEU A 203 -27.48 -16.96 -22.15
CA LEU A 203 -28.93 -16.69 -22.14
C LEU A 203 -29.42 -16.19 -23.49
N LEU A 204 -28.66 -15.31 -24.14
CA LEU A 204 -29.04 -14.75 -25.42
C LEU A 204 -28.57 -15.64 -26.56
N ALA A 205 -29.46 -15.96 -27.50
CA ALA A 205 -29.17 -16.82 -28.63
C ALA A 205 -28.22 -16.15 -29.63
N GLY A 206 -27.25 -16.90 -30.13
CA GLY A 206 -26.26 -16.48 -31.13
C GLY A 206 -24.92 -16.06 -30.54
N GLU A 207 -23.83 -16.34 -31.25
CA GLU A 207 -22.48 -15.95 -30.85
C GLU A 207 -22.30 -14.42 -30.90
N PRO A 208 -21.61 -13.82 -29.91
CA PRO A 208 -21.19 -12.43 -29.98
C PRO A 208 -20.62 -12.05 -31.36
N ALA A 209 -20.99 -10.89 -31.88
CA ALA A 209 -20.50 -10.39 -33.18
C ALA A 209 -18.96 -10.39 -33.30
N GLU A 210 -18.27 -10.32 -32.16
CA GLU A 210 -16.81 -10.34 -32.07
C GLU A 210 -16.23 -11.74 -32.25
N TRP A 211 -16.91 -12.79 -31.75
CA TRP A 211 -16.47 -14.19 -31.88
C TRP A 211 -16.78 -14.76 -33.28
N ARG A 212 -17.69 -14.11 -34.01
CA ARG A 212 -17.93 -14.39 -35.44
C ARG A 212 -16.78 -13.94 -36.35
N ARG A 213 -15.88 -13.06 -35.89
CA ARG A 213 -14.74 -12.57 -36.69
C ARG A 213 -13.60 -13.57 -36.70
N GLY A 214 -13.74 -14.58 -37.57
CA GLY A 214 -12.67 -15.53 -37.87
C GLY A 214 -13.02 -16.54 -38.96
N VAL A 215 -14.31 -16.78 -39.21
CA VAL A 215 -14.76 -17.79 -40.20
C VAL A 215 -15.31 -17.16 -41.49
N ASP A 216 -15.59 -15.85 -41.49
CA ASP A 216 -16.46 -15.25 -42.52
C ASP A 216 -15.80 -14.31 -43.54
N SER A 217 -14.46 -14.16 -43.58
CA SER A 217 -13.85 -13.35 -44.66
C SER A 217 -13.58 -14.15 -45.94
N GLU A 218 -13.33 -15.46 -45.86
CA GLU A 218 -13.11 -16.31 -47.04
C GLU A 218 -14.35 -17.09 -47.46
N VAL A 219 -15.24 -17.45 -46.52
CA VAL A 219 -16.47 -18.22 -46.80
C VAL A 219 -17.57 -17.33 -47.41
N ARG A 220 -17.56 -16.02 -47.12
CA ARG A 220 -18.57 -15.07 -47.61
C ARG A 220 -18.41 -14.69 -49.10
N LEU A 221 -17.30 -15.06 -49.73
CA LEU A 221 -17.06 -14.87 -51.17
C LEU A 221 -17.44 -16.10 -52.02
N GLY A 222 -17.94 -17.19 -51.41
CA GLY A 222 -18.23 -18.45 -52.10
C GLY A 222 -19.65 -19.01 -51.94
N LEU A 223 -20.55 -18.34 -51.22
CA LEU A 223 -21.90 -18.85 -50.88
C LEU A 223 -23.05 -18.04 -51.51
N GLU A 224 -22.90 -17.59 -52.76
CA GLU A 224 -24.02 -16.97 -53.49
C GLU A 224 -25.11 -17.98 -53.92
N GLU A 225 -24.94 -19.29 -53.71
CA GLU A 225 -25.93 -20.30 -54.06
C GLU A 225 -26.21 -21.29 -52.92
N GLY A 226 -26.77 -20.81 -51.80
CA GLY A 226 -27.27 -21.68 -50.71
C GLY A 226 -27.75 -20.99 -49.43
N GLY A 227 -27.79 -19.65 -49.38
CA GLY A 227 -27.98 -18.87 -48.16
C GLY A 227 -29.43 -18.59 -47.79
N HIS A 228 -30.14 -19.56 -47.21
CA HIS A 228 -31.31 -19.23 -46.37
C HIS A 228 -31.13 -19.70 -44.92
N ASP A 229 -30.46 -20.82 -44.66
CA ASP A 229 -30.34 -21.36 -43.30
C ASP A 229 -29.28 -20.66 -42.45
N ALA A 230 -28.16 -20.21 -43.05
CA ALA A 230 -27.10 -19.48 -42.34
C ALA A 230 -27.52 -18.04 -41.99
N GLU A 231 -28.27 -17.39 -42.88
CA GLU A 231 -28.80 -16.04 -42.67
C GLU A 231 -29.96 -16.07 -41.66
N ALA A 232 -30.81 -17.10 -41.69
CA ALA A 232 -31.87 -17.31 -40.68
C ALA A 232 -31.34 -17.65 -39.27
N LEU A 233 -30.16 -18.26 -39.16
CA LEU A 233 -29.47 -18.47 -37.88
C LEU A 233 -28.79 -17.18 -37.37
N ALA A 234 -28.29 -16.34 -38.28
CA ALA A 234 -27.81 -14.99 -37.95
C ALA A 234 -28.96 -14.04 -37.56
N GLU A 235 -30.16 -14.20 -38.13
CA GLU A 235 -31.38 -13.44 -37.82
C GLU A 235 -32.06 -13.83 -36.50
N LYS A 236 -31.70 -14.97 -35.90
CA LYS A 236 -32.17 -15.39 -34.56
C LYS A 236 -31.26 -14.92 -33.43
N HIS A 237 -30.40 -13.93 -33.70
CA HIS A 237 -29.56 -13.34 -32.66
C HIS A 237 -30.41 -12.45 -31.76
N LEU A 238 -30.47 -12.77 -30.46
CA LEU A 238 -31.02 -11.84 -29.48
C LEU A 238 -29.85 -11.00 -28.99
N ASP A 239 -29.82 -9.71 -29.33
CA ASP A 239 -28.81 -8.80 -28.81
C ASP A 239 -29.14 -8.36 -27.38
N MET A 240 -28.11 -8.03 -26.59
CA MET A 240 -28.32 -7.31 -25.34
C MET A 240 -29.06 -6.00 -25.63
N PRO A 241 -30.07 -5.63 -24.82
CA PRO A 241 -30.76 -4.35 -24.99
C PRO A 241 -29.76 -3.20 -25.01
N ALA A 242 -29.99 -2.23 -25.89
CA ALA A 242 -29.19 -1.01 -25.92
C ALA A 242 -29.17 -0.35 -24.54
N SER A 243 -28.02 0.24 -24.18
CA SER A 243 -27.92 0.99 -22.93
C SER A 243 -28.98 2.09 -22.90
N TRP A 244 -29.77 2.08 -21.84
CA TRP A 244 -30.80 3.05 -21.52
C TRP A 244 -30.28 4.10 -20.52
N VAL A 245 -28.98 4.03 -20.20
CA VAL A 245 -28.29 4.93 -19.28
C VAL A 245 -27.39 5.88 -20.10
N PRO A 246 -27.35 7.18 -19.76
CA PRO A 246 -26.46 8.13 -20.42
C PRO A 246 -24.98 7.77 -20.17
N GLN A 247 -24.11 8.30 -21.02
CA GLN A 247 -22.66 8.18 -20.82
C GLN A 247 -22.27 8.69 -19.42
N LEU A 248 -21.34 7.96 -18.78
CA LEU A 248 -20.82 8.34 -17.48
C LEU A 248 -20.10 9.68 -17.59
N ASP A 249 -20.69 10.72 -17.00
CA ASP A 249 -20.08 12.04 -16.85
C ASP A 249 -19.84 12.32 -15.36
N VAL A 250 -18.57 12.51 -15.01
CA VAL A 250 -18.16 12.88 -13.65
C VAL A 250 -17.53 14.26 -13.71
N GLN A 251 -18.26 15.25 -13.24
CA GLN A 251 -17.79 16.62 -13.13
C GLN A 251 -16.48 16.68 -12.34
N HIS A 252 -15.49 17.43 -12.83
CA HIS A 252 -14.16 17.48 -12.23
C HIS A 252 -14.19 17.83 -10.72
N ALA A 253 -15.05 18.78 -10.32
CA ALA A 253 -15.23 19.13 -8.91
C ALA A 253 -15.76 17.98 -8.03
N VAL A 254 -16.55 17.06 -8.60
CA VAL A 254 -17.04 15.86 -7.91
C VAL A 254 -15.96 14.79 -7.87
N TYR A 255 -15.21 14.64 -8.97
CA TYR A 255 -14.06 13.73 -9.04
C TYR A 255 -13.00 14.07 -7.98
N GLU A 256 -12.65 15.35 -7.83
CA GLU A 256 -11.67 15.82 -6.84
C GLU A 256 -12.10 15.56 -5.39
N ARG A 257 -13.40 15.43 -5.11
CA ARG A 257 -13.89 15.04 -3.78
C ARG A 257 -13.57 13.59 -3.42
N ARG A 258 -13.32 12.69 -4.38
CA ARG A 258 -12.96 11.26 -4.23
C ARG A 258 -13.90 10.37 -3.40
N TYR A 259 -14.26 10.80 -2.19
CA TYR A 259 -15.05 10.10 -1.19
C TYR A 259 -16.34 10.87 -0.88
N PRO A 260 -17.44 10.17 -0.56
CA PRO A 260 -18.60 10.81 0.05
C PRO A 260 -18.17 11.54 1.34
N GLY A 261 -18.53 12.81 1.49
CA GLY A 261 -18.08 13.62 2.64
C GLY A 261 -16.58 13.97 2.65
N CYS A 262 -15.91 13.84 1.49
CA CYS A 262 -14.51 14.21 1.27
C CYS A 262 -13.46 13.44 2.10
N SER A 263 -13.86 12.42 2.85
CA SER A 263 -12.96 11.60 3.66
C SER A 263 -13.43 10.14 3.73
N LYS A 264 -12.50 9.22 3.96
CA LYS A 264 -12.78 7.78 4.12
C LYS A 264 -11.84 7.18 5.15
N THR A 265 -12.39 6.47 6.13
CA THR A 265 -11.62 5.71 7.13
C THR A 265 -11.78 4.23 6.88
N ILE A 266 -10.67 3.50 6.91
CA ILE A 266 -10.61 2.05 6.69
C ILE A 266 -9.81 1.44 7.84
N LEU A 267 -10.36 0.40 8.45
CA LEU A 267 -9.68 -0.36 9.50
C LEU A 267 -9.13 -1.65 8.90
N TYR A 268 -7.83 -1.85 9.09
CA TYR A 268 -7.06 -3.02 8.70
C TYR A 268 -6.59 -3.77 9.94
N LYS A 269 -5.99 -4.94 9.72
CA LYS A 269 -5.27 -5.67 10.76
C LYS A 269 -4.19 -4.79 11.39
N LYS A 270 -4.39 -4.44 12.67
CA LYS A 270 -3.51 -3.56 13.46
C LYS A 270 -3.19 -2.21 12.82
N ALA A 271 -4.03 -1.73 11.92
CA ALA A 271 -3.79 -0.46 11.23
C ALA A 271 -5.10 0.28 10.96
N LYS A 272 -5.04 1.61 10.97
CA LYS A 272 -6.12 2.52 10.58
C LYS A 272 -5.62 3.42 9.47
N VAL A 273 -6.34 3.45 8.36
CA VAL A 273 -6.05 4.33 7.21
C VAL A 273 -7.15 5.36 7.08
N GLU A 274 -6.78 6.62 7.19
CA GLU A 274 -7.65 7.78 6.94
C GLU A 274 -7.22 8.41 5.62
N LYS A 275 -8.17 8.56 4.69
CA LYS A 275 -7.97 9.19 3.39
C LYS A 275 -8.81 10.46 3.34
N PHE A 276 -8.22 11.53 2.83
CA PHE A 276 -8.82 12.84 2.70
C PHE A 276 -8.74 13.30 1.24
N SER A 277 -9.71 14.10 0.83
CA SER A 277 -9.66 14.73 -0.49
C SER A 277 -8.54 15.77 -0.52
N PRO A 278 -7.91 15.99 -1.68
CA PRO A 278 -7.05 17.14 -1.88
C PRO A 278 -7.75 18.43 -1.42
N TYR A 279 -7.01 19.31 -0.74
CA TYR A 279 -7.48 20.62 -0.24
C TYR A 279 -8.59 20.61 0.82
N LEU A 280 -9.06 19.44 1.28
CA LEU A 280 -9.98 19.38 2.43
C LEU A 280 -9.31 19.94 3.68
N ASN A 281 -8.08 19.48 3.94
CA ASN A 281 -7.28 19.96 5.04
C ASN A 281 -6.38 21.11 4.57
N LYS A 282 -6.36 22.21 5.32
CA LYS A 282 -5.54 23.40 5.01
C LYS A 282 -4.04 23.13 5.02
N ASP A 283 -3.61 22.09 5.72
CA ASP A 283 -2.22 21.65 5.84
C ASP A 283 -1.76 20.74 4.68
N GLY A 284 -2.67 20.40 3.76
CA GLY A 284 -2.39 19.52 2.62
C GLY A 284 -2.38 18.02 2.95
N LEU A 285 -2.84 17.60 4.14
CA LEU A 285 -2.91 16.19 4.52
C LEU A 285 -3.93 15.44 3.65
N THR A 286 -3.46 14.45 2.87
CA THR A 286 -4.32 13.62 2.00
C THR A 286 -4.48 12.20 2.51
N ARG A 287 -3.55 11.69 3.32
CA ARG A 287 -3.63 10.35 3.89
C ARG A 287 -2.90 10.27 5.22
N ARG A 288 -3.49 9.61 6.21
CA ARG A 288 -2.85 9.22 7.46
C ARG A 288 -2.99 7.72 7.67
N VAL A 289 -1.90 7.08 8.04
CA VAL A 289 -1.83 5.66 8.29
C VAL A 289 -1.26 5.46 9.69
N THR A 290 -2.05 4.88 10.60
CA THR A 290 -1.64 4.59 11.98
C THR A 290 -1.51 3.10 12.18
N ALA A 291 -0.33 2.62 12.57
CA ALA A 291 -0.11 1.25 13.04
C ALA A 291 -0.32 1.16 14.54
N TYR A 292 -0.87 0.04 15.00
CA TYR A 292 -1.17 -0.25 16.38
C TYR A 292 -0.45 -1.52 16.84
N ALA A 293 -0.17 -1.62 18.14
CA ALA A 293 0.37 -2.84 18.73
C ALA A 293 -0.71 -3.94 18.83
N ASP A 294 -1.95 -3.51 19.07
CA ASP A 294 -3.11 -4.33 19.37
C ASP A 294 -4.12 -4.39 18.21
N TYR A 295 -5.07 -5.33 18.32
CA TYR A 295 -6.15 -5.52 17.34
C TYR A 295 -7.36 -4.60 17.59
N GLY A 296 -7.45 -3.97 18.75
CA GLY A 296 -8.52 -3.03 19.11
C GLY A 296 -8.22 -1.58 18.71
N HIS A 297 -7.06 -1.34 18.08
CA HIS A 297 -6.59 -0.02 17.66
C HIS A 297 -6.48 0.98 18.83
N ALA A 298 -6.04 0.52 20.00
CA ALA A 298 -5.89 1.34 21.20
C ALA A 298 -4.49 1.94 21.35
N ASP A 299 -3.45 1.16 21.05
CA ASP A 299 -2.04 1.49 21.33
C ASP A 299 -1.26 1.81 20.04
N PRO A 300 -1.16 3.09 19.62
CA PRO A 300 -0.47 3.46 18.39
C PRO A 300 1.05 3.30 18.51
N LEU A 301 1.65 2.66 17.51
CA LEU A 301 3.10 2.46 17.39
C LEU A 301 3.75 3.45 16.43
N ALA A 302 3.14 3.63 15.26
CA ALA A 302 3.68 4.48 14.22
C ALA A 302 2.57 5.21 13.49
N ILE A 303 2.84 6.45 13.07
CA ILE A 303 1.92 7.24 12.25
C ILE A 303 2.69 7.72 11.02
N ALA A 304 2.19 7.41 9.84
CA ALA A 304 2.67 7.96 8.57
C ALA A 304 1.61 8.91 8.00
N GLU A 305 1.96 10.18 7.86
CA GLU A 305 1.12 11.22 7.27
C GLU A 305 1.67 11.59 5.89
N HIS A 306 0.80 11.63 4.88
CA HIS A 306 1.15 12.01 3.52
C HIS A 306 0.47 13.30 3.15
N TYR A 307 1.25 14.17 2.51
CA TYR A 307 0.85 15.52 2.16
C TYR A 307 0.97 15.76 0.65
N GLU A 308 0.06 16.56 0.13
CA GLU A 308 0.09 17.04 -1.26
C GLU A 308 -0.10 18.56 -1.28
N ASN A 309 0.42 19.18 -2.34
CA ASN A 309 0.22 20.61 -2.64
C ASN A 309 0.71 21.58 -1.54
N ARG A 310 1.69 21.17 -0.73
CA ARG A 310 2.34 22.06 0.22
C ARG A 310 3.45 22.89 -0.45
N ALA A 311 3.49 24.18 -0.14
CA ALA A 311 4.48 25.13 -0.66
C ALA A 311 5.92 24.79 -0.21
N ASP A 312 6.06 24.11 0.92
CA ASP A 312 7.34 23.73 1.53
C ASP A 312 7.83 22.34 1.04
N PHE A 313 7.14 21.75 0.06
CA PHE A 313 7.44 20.45 -0.55
C PHE A 313 7.45 19.24 0.40
N LEU A 314 6.89 19.37 1.61
CA LEU A 314 6.70 18.24 2.52
C LEU A 314 5.71 17.25 1.90
N TYR A 315 6.09 15.98 1.82
CA TYR A 315 5.23 14.94 1.23
C TYR A 315 4.93 13.77 2.16
N GLU A 316 5.76 13.54 3.18
CA GLU A 316 5.56 12.46 4.15
C GLU A 316 6.13 12.87 5.52
N VAL A 317 5.42 12.56 6.60
CA VAL A 317 5.91 12.65 7.98
C VAL A 317 5.71 11.29 8.63
N ARG A 318 6.78 10.73 9.20
CA ARG A 318 6.74 9.46 9.95
C ARG A 318 6.99 9.70 11.41
N LYS A 319 6.07 9.29 12.27
CA LYS A 319 6.13 9.44 13.71
C LYS A 319 6.26 8.06 14.36
N ASP A 320 7.28 7.90 15.19
CA ASP A 320 7.45 6.79 16.12
C ASP A 320 6.83 7.24 17.45
N VAL A 321 5.65 6.71 17.76
CA VAL A 321 4.86 7.19 18.91
C VAL A 321 5.50 6.80 20.24
N PRO A 322 5.96 5.54 20.45
CA PRO A 322 6.68 5.17 21.67
C PRO A 322 7.95 5.97 21.93
N ARG A 323 8.71 6.31 20.88
CA ARG A 323 9.93 7.12 21.02
C ARG A 323 9.67 8.62 21.04
N GLY A 324 8.45 9.07 20.71
CA GLY A 324 8.12 10.47 20.54
C GLY A 324 8.95 11.16 19.46
N ALA A 325 9.39 10.44 18.44
CA ALA A 325 10.26 10.94 17.38
C ALA A 325 9.46 11.11 16.07
N ALA A 326 9.83 12.10 15.27
CA ALA A 326 9.26 12.35 13.95
C ALA A 326 10.35 12.52 12.90
N THR A 327 10.04 12.11 11.67
CA THR A 327 10.87 12.30 10.47
C THR A 327 10.03 12.94 9.39
N ASP A 328 10.38 14.17 9.02
CA ASP A 328 9.77 14.88 7.92
C ASP A 328 10.55 14.59 6.63
N HIS A 329 9.85 14.25 5.55
CA HIS A 329 10.42 13.98 4.23
C HIS A 329 9.92 15.01 3.20
N PHE A 330 10.87 15.64 2.53
CA PHE A 330 10.63 16.73 1.57
C PHE A 330 11.05 16.33 0.15
N ARG A 331 10.30 16.83 -0.84
CA ARG A 331 10.70 16.72 -2.25
C ARG A 331 11.78 17.76 -2.56
N ARG A 332 12.46 17.59 -3.69
CA ARG A 332 13.37 18.61 -4.24
C ARG A 332 12.60 19.89 -4.57
N GLY A 333 13.23 21.04 -4.35
CA GLY A 333 12.66 22.35 -4.72
C GLY A 333 12.70 23.39 -3.61
N ARG A 334 12.98 23.00 -2.36
CA ARG A 334 13.19 23.94 -1.25
C ARG A 334 14.51 24.70 -1.41
N ASP A 335 14.51 25.97 -1.02
CA ASP A 335 15.71 26.83 -1.03
C ASP A 335 16.83 26.31 -0.13
N ASP A 336 16.46 25.68 1.00
CA ASP A 336 17.42 25.07 1.92
C ASP A 336 17.93 23.68 1.47
N ALA A 337 17.36 23.15 0.38
CA ALA A 337 17.59 21.80 -0.13
C ALA A 337 17.41 20.68 0.92
N CYS A 338 16.62 20.92 1.98
CA CYS A 338 16.34 19.91 3.00
C CYS A 338 15.57 18.74 2.38
N ARG A 339 16.03 17.53 2.68
CA ARG A 339 15.45 16.26 2.21
C ARG A 339 14.73 15.53 3.34
N GLU A 340 15.40 15.40 4.48
CA GLU A 340 14.87 14.71 5.65
C GLU A 340 15.20 15.51 6.90
N HIS A 341 14.26 15.59 7.83
CA HIS A 341 14.46 16.21 9.13
C HIS A 341 13.89 15.33 10.23
N GLN A 342 14.75 14.80 11.08
CA GLN A 342 14.41 14.02 12.25
C GLN A 342 14.50 14.87 13.52
N TYR A 343 13.49 14.76 14.39
CA TYR A 343 13.40 15.51 15.64
C TYR A 343 12.54 14.77 16.67
N LEU A 344 12.67 15.17 17.94
CA LEU A 344 11.78 14.74 19.01
C LEU A 344 10.55 15.66 19.05
N VAL A 345 9.36 15.07 19.03
CA VAL A 345 8.07 15.80 18.95
C VAL A 345 7.77 16.51 20.27
N ALA A 346 8.03 15.86 21.41
CA ALA A 346 7.78 16.43 22.73
C ALA A 346 8.71 17.60 23.07
N GLU A 347 9.94 17.55 22.57
CA GLU A 347 10.99 18.53 22.82
C GLU A 347 11.33 19.21 21.50
N ASN A 348 10.39 20.02 20.97
CA ASN A 348 10.65 20.76 19.75
C ASN A 348 11.34 22.10 20.03
N SER A 349 12.41 22.09 20.83
CA SER A 349 13.24 23.26 21.13
C SER A 349 14.42 23.35 20.16
N LEU A 350 15.08 24.51 20.09
CA LEU A 350 16.28 24.70 19.28
C LEU A 350 17.47 23.85 19.76
N GLU A 351 17.50 23.51 21.06
CA GLU A 351 18.58 22.73 21.69
C GLU A 351 18.33 21.22 21.59
N SER A 352 17.15 20.84 21.12
CA SER A 352 16.74 19.44 21.07
C SER A 352 17.45 18.70 19.94
N PRO A 353 17.78 17.41 20.13
CA PRO A 353 18.50 16.63 19.14
C PRO A 353 17.77 16.60 17.79
N ARG A 354 18.48 16.99 16.73
CA ARG A 354 17.93 17.07 15.37
C ARG A 354 18.92 16.55 14.36
N LYS A 355 18.42 15.82 13.37
CA LYS A 355 19.20 15.35 12.24
C LYS A 355 18.56 15.81 10.96
N LEU A 356 19.34 16.45 10.09
CA LEU A 356 18.90 16.91 8.79
C LEU A 356 19.76 16.25 7.73
N TRP A 357 19.12 15.85 6.64
CA TRP A 357 19.80 15.42 5.41
C TRP A 357 19.37 16.35 4.29
N PHE A 358 20.31 16.67 3.42
CA PHE A 358 20.12 17.60 2.32
C PHE A 358 20.35 16.92 0.98
N PHE A 359 19.79 17.49 -0.08
CA PHE A 359 20.21 17.19 -1.44
C PHE A 359 21.55 17.89 -1.71
N ASP A 360 22.66 17.17 -1.49
CA ASP A 360 24.02 17.73 -1.58
C ASP A 360 24.32 18.39 -2.93
N VAL A 361 23.81 17.84 -4.03
CA VAL A 361 23.97 18.37 -5.39
C VAL A 361 23.28 19.74 -5.57
N ALA A 362 22.24 20.03 -4.80
CA ALA A 362 21.49 21.28 -4.89
C ALA A 362 22.10 22.39 -4.02
N ARG A 363 23.13 22.09 -3.22
CA ARG A 363 23.79 23.06 -2.35
C ARG A 363 25.21 23.34 -2.82
N ASP A 364 25.55 24.60 -3.01
CA ASP A 364 26.90 25.02 -3.42
C ASP A 364 27.98 24.68 -2.36
N ASP A 365 27.58 24.55 -1.09
CA ASP A 365 28.48 24.19 0.01
C ASP A 365 28.76 22.68 0.13
N GLY A 366 28.02 21.84 -0.61
CA GLY A 366 28.12 20.39 -0.55
C GLY A 366 27.69 19.77 0.77
N LEU A 367 26.96 20.49 1.65
CA LEU A 367 26.47 19.94 2.91
C LEU A 367 25.47 18.81 2.64
N GLN A 368 25.75 17.63 3.19
CA GLN A 368 24.93 16.43 3.01
C GLN A 368 24.11 16.11 4.25
N HIS A 369 24.71 16.29 5.43
CA HIS A 369 24.11 15.89 6.70
C HIS A 369 24.50 16.86 7.80
N LEU A 370 23.53 17.17 8.66
CA LEU A 370 23.69 18.01 9.84
C LEU A 370 23.07 17.27 11.03
N GLU A 371 23.83 17.09 12.10
CA GLU A 371 23.37 16.55 13.37
C GLU A 371 23.63 17.57 14.47
N VAL A 372 22.58 17.96 15.17
CA VAL A 372 22.62 18.93 16.27
C VAL A 372 22.22 18.21 17.53
N THR A 373 23.00 18.36 18.59
CA THR A 373 22.71 17.93 19.95
C THR A 373 22.94 19.11 20.90
N ALA A 374 22.64 18.94 22.19
CA ALA A 374 22.85 19.98 23.19
C ALA A 374 24.33 20.38 23.36
N ASP A 375 25.26 19.47 23.09
CA ASP A 375 26.70 19.64 23.34
C ASP A 375 27.51 19.88 22.05
N HIS A 376 27.00 19.48 20.88
CA HIS A 376 27.74 19.63 19.64
C HIS A 376 26.85 19.75 18.39
N LEU A 377 27.46 20.29 17.34
CA LEU A 377 26.94 20.34 15.99
C LEU A 377 27.93 19.63 15.07
N THR A 378 27.41 18.69 14.29
CA THR A 378 28.16 17.85 13.36
C THR A 378 27.65 18.11 11.95
N GLU A 379 28.55 18.43 11.02
CA GLU A 379 28.27 18.61 9.60
C GLU A 379 29.11 17.66 8.77
N ALA A 380 28.49 16.95 7.83
CA ALA A 380 29.18 16.12 6.85
C ALA A 380 28.95 16.68 5.45
N PHE A 381 30.01 16.73 4.67
CA PHE A 381 30.04 17.33 3.34
C PHE A 381 30.44 16.32 2.27
N ARG A 382 29.95 16.54 1.05
CA ARG A 382 30.23 15.71 -0.11
C ARG A 382 30.69 16.59 -1.27
N HIS A 383 31.64 16.10 -2.06
CA HIS A 383 32.09 16.73 -3.32
C HIS A 383 32.65 18.16 -3.20
N ARG A 384 33.16 18.56 -2.03
CA ARG A 384 33.83 19.85 -1.88
C ARG A 384 35.25 19.83 -2.45
N ASN A 385 35.61 20.92 -3.15
CA ASN A 385 36.93 21.09 -3.78
C ASN A 385 38.07 21.22 -2.75
N ASP A 386 37.78 21.70 -1.54
CA ASP A 386 38.74 21.85 -0.44
C ASP A 386 39.00 20.54 0.33
N ARG A 387 38.37 19.43 -0.07
CA ARG A 387 38.44 18.12 0.60
C ARG A 387 37.98 18.16 2.06
N LEU A 388 37.14 19.12 2.44
CA LEU A 388 36.44 19.07 3.73
C LEU A 388 35.33 18.02 3.65
N TYR A 389 35.45 16.97 4.47
CA TYR A 389 34.45 15.89 4.55
C TYR A 389 33.54 16.03 5.78
N TYR A 390 34.05 16.64 6.84
CA TYR A 390 33.40 16.63 8.14
C TYR A 390 33.85 17.82 9.00
N ARG A 391 32.92 18.44 9.72
CA ARG A 391 33.17 19.47 10.73
C ARG A 391 32.35 19.16 11.98
N ARG A 392 32.96 19.31 13.15
CA ARG A 392 32.28 19.21 14.46
C ARG A 392 32.59 20.44 15.30
N VAL A 393 31.55 21.04 15.86
CA VAL A 393 31.60 22.21 16.74
C VAL A 393 31.05 21.79 18.09
N HIS A 394 31.75 22.09 19.18
CA HIS A 394 31.28 21.82 20.54
C HIS A 394 30.79 23.12 21.18
N PHE A 395 29.61 23.07 21.80
CA PHE A 395 29.06 24.18 22.56
C PHE A 395 29.67 24.18 23.96
N MET A 396 30.07 25.35 24.45
CA MET A 396 30.51 25.49 25.84
C MET A 396 29.28 25.64 26.73
N GLU A 397 29.17 24.81 27.79
CA GLU A 397 28.19 25.04 28.85
C GLU A 397 28.37 26.45 29.41
N GLY A 398 27.28 27.22 29.46
CA GLY A 398 27.30 28.54 30.07
C GLY A 398 27.80 28.45 31.50
N ALA A 399 28.98 29.01 31.76
CA ALA A 399 29.41 29.32 33.11
C ALA A 399 28.34 30.22 33.72
N GLY A 400 27.50 29.63 34.59
CA GLY A 400 26.57 30.38 35.41
C GLY A 400 27.33 31.51 36.08
N SER A 401 26.80 32.73 35.93
CA SER A 401 27.31 33.94 36.54
C SER A 401 27.42 33.76 38.06
N ARG A 402 28.58 33.29 38.54
CA ARG A 402 29.03 33.58 39.89
C ARG A 402 29.50 35.03 39.87
N ALA A 403 28.57 35.91 40.19
CA ALA A 403 28.92 37.25 40.64
C ALA A 403 29.56 37.11 42.04
N ASP A 404 30.85 36.79 42.08
CA ASP A 404 31.68 37.15 43.23
C ASP A 404 31.94 38.65 43.11
N GLY A 405 31.07 39.44 43.76
CA GLY A 405 31.36 40.83 44.05
C GLY A 405 32.48 40.91 45.08
N PRO A 406 33.46 41.80 44.93
CA PRO A 406 34.51 41.95 45.93
C PRO A 406 33.92 42.55 47.21
N ASP A 407 34.15 41.86 48.33
CA ASP A 407 33.98 42.36 49.69
C ASP A 407 34.74 43.69 49.83
N THR A 408 34.01 44.79 49.97
CA THR A 408 34.55 46.07 50.45
C THR A 408 34.11 46.29 51.89
N ASP A 409 35.11 46.18 52.77
CA ASP A 409 35.13 46.47 54.20
C ASP A 409 34.64 47.90 54.52
N PRO A 410 33.75 48.12 55.52
CA PRO A 410 33.26 49.44 55.88
C PRO A 410 34.10 50.08 57.00
N GLY A 411 35.05 50.94 56.64
CA GLY A 411 35.79 51.81 57.56
C GLY A 411 35.38 53.28 57.45
N THR A 412 34.38 53.68 58.26
CA THR A 412 34.22 54.95 59.03
C THR A 412 34.52 56.35 58.42
N PRO A 413 33.94 57.44 58.99
CA PRO A 413 33.27 58.50 58.24
C PRO A 413 34.08 59.81 58.21
N ASN A 414 33.68 60.75 57.34
CA ASN A 414 34.04 62.15 57.56
C ASN A 414 32.96 63.15 57.11
N HIS A 415 32.95 64.24 57.85
CA HIS A 415 32.00 65.34 57.96
C HIS A 415 31.94 66.29 56.75
N GLY A 416 30.86 67.10 56.71
CA GLY A 416 30.77 68.42 56.05
C GLY A 416 29.51 68.54 55.19
N GLU A 417 28.45 69.22 55.67
CA GLU A 417 28.12 70.63 55.33
C GLU A 417 27.78 70.80 53.83
N VAL A 418 26.61 71.25 53.36
CA VAL A 418 25.47 72.05 53.86
C VAL A 418 24.21 71.56 53.15
#